data_AF-A0A846GXN4-F1
#
_entry.id   AF-A0A846GXN4-F1
#
_cell.length_a   1.000
_cell.length_b   1.000
_cell.length_c   1.000
_cell.angle_alpha   90.00
_cell.angle_beta   90.00
_cell.angle_gamma   90.00
#
_symmetry.space_group_name_H-M   'P 1'
#
loop_
_entity.id
_entity.type
_entity.pdbx_description
1 polymer ?
#
loop_
_entity_poly.entity_id
_entity_poly.type
_entity_poly.pdbx_seq_one_letter_code
_entity_poly.pdbx_strand_id
1 'polypeptide(L)' 'MPTLDLTVEQVIMLVQQLPLEGKKAVFKVLHKELMNQENPWLKLAGKYQDDPQFDEMLAYIEAECLPFN' A
#
# COMPACT_ATOMS: atom_id res chain seq x y z
N MET A 1 -9.57 -26.54 -12.99
CA MET A 1 -8.57 -26.82 -11.93
C MET A 1 -9.22 -26.49 -10.60
N PRO A 2 -9.10 -27.33 -9.56
CA PRO A 2 -9.63 -26.97 -8.25
C PRO A 2 -8.87 -25.75 -7.73
N THR A 3 -9.59 -24.68 -7.38
CA THR A 3 -9.03 -23.54 -6.65
C THR A 3 -8.91 -23.95 -5.19
N LEU A 4 -7.68 -23.92 -4.67
CA LEU A 4 -7.45 -24.05 -3.23
C LEU A 4 -7.82 -22.71 -2.59
N ASP A 5 -8.98 -22.67 -1.92
CA ASP A 5 -9.39 -21.52 -1.12
C ASP A 5 -8.56 -21.48 0.17
N LEU A 6 -7.34 -20.94 0.05
CA LEU A 6 -6.43 -20.74 1.17
C LEU A 6 -6.76 -19.44 1.89
N THR A 7 -6.84 -19.49 3.21
CA THR A 7 -6.96 -18.30 4.05
C THR A 7 -5.61 -17.58 4.17
N VAL A 8 -5.63 -16.28 4.51
CA VAL A 8 -4.41 -15.48 4.72
C VAL A 8 -3.50 -16.11 5.77
N GLU A 9 -4.08 -16.66 6.84
CA GLU A 9 -3.35 -17.33 7.92
C GLU A 9 -2.60 -18.58 7.42
N GLN A 10 -3.24 -19.37 6.55
CA GLN A 10 -2.63 -20.55 5.94
C GLN A 10 -1.46 -20.16 5.03
N VAL A 11 -1.60 -19.09 4.26
CA VAL A 11 -0.50 -18.55 3.43
C VAL A 11 0.67 -18.09 4.31
N ILE A 12 0.39 -17.39 5.41
CA ILE A 12 1.44 -16.95 6.35
C ILE A 12 2.18 -18.15 6.93
N MET A 13 1.47 -19.20 7.37
CA MET A 13 2.09 -20.42 7.88
C MET A 13 3.01 -21.08 6.84
N LEU A 14 2.58 -21.16 5.58
CA LEU A 14 3.40 -21.72 4.50
C LEU A 14 4.66 -20.89 4.23
N VAL A 15 4.52 -19.56 4.20
CA VAL A 15 5.67 -18.66 3.97
C VAL A 15 6.67 -18.72 5.13
N GLN A 16 6.20 -18.89 6.38
CA GLN A 16 7.07 -19.03 7.53
C GLN A 16 7.99 -20.26 7.45
N GLN A 17 7.51 -21.35 6.87
CA GLN A 17 8.25 -22.60 6.67
C GLN A 17 9.32 -22.51 5.57
N LEU A 18 9.29 -21.46 4.72
CA LEU A 18 10.26 -21.30 3.65
C LEU A 18 11.65 -20.87 4.17
N PRO A 19 12.74 -21.30 3.50
CA PRO A 19 14.07 -20.74 3.74
C PRO A 19 14.11 -19.26 3.35
N LEU A 20 15.12 -18.53 3.81
CA LEU A 20 15.25 -17.08 3.60
C LEU A 20 15.12 -16.68 2.13
N GLU A 21 15.74 -17.44 1.22
CA GLU A 21 15.66 -17.16 -0.22
C GLU A 21 14.25 -17.37 -0.80
N GLY A 22 13.51 -18.36 -0.28
CA GLY A 22 12.09 -18.55 -0.65
C GLY A 22 11.21 -17.40 -0.16
N LYS A 23 11.45 -16.90 1.07
CA LYS A 23 10.74 -15.73 1.61
C LYS A 23 10.98 -14.47 0.80
N LYS A 24 12.24 -14.21 0.41
CA LYS A 24 12.61 -13.08 -0.46
C LYS A 24 11.93 -13.17 -1.83
N ALA A 25 11.87 -14.36 -2.42
CA ALA A 25 11.20 -14.57 -3.70
C ALA A 25 9.69 -14.29 -3.60
N VAL A 26 9.01 -14.79 -2.57
CA VAL A 26 7.59 -14.50 -2.31
C VAL A 26 7.36 -13.01 -2.11
N PHE A 27 8.19 -12.36 -1.29
CA PHE A 27 8.10 -10.90 -1.07
C PHE A 27 8.26 -10.11 -2.38
N LYS A 28 9.22 -10.49 -3.23
CA LYS A 28 9.45 -9.83 -4.53
C LYS A 28 8.24 -9.93 -5.46
N VAL A 29 7.57 -11.09 -5.48
CA VAL A 29 6.35 -11.29 -6.28
C VAL A 29 5.19 -10.46 -5.73
N LEU A 30 4.94 -10.52 -4.42
CA LEU A 30 3.87 -9.74 -3.78
C LEU A 30 4.09 -8.24 -3.93
N HIS A 31 5.33 -7.78 -3.77
CA HIS A 31 5.69 -6.37 -3.97
C HIS A 31 5.47 -5.94 -5.41
N LYS A 32 5.80 -6.78 -6.40
CA LYS A 32 5.52 -6.48 -7.82
C LYS A 32 4.02 -6.37 -8.07
N GLU A 33 3.21 -7.28 -7.53
CA GLU A 33 1.75 -7.22 -7.66
C GLU A 33 1.17 -5.98 -6.97
N LEU A 34 1.68 -5.61 -5.79
CA LEU A 34 1.28 -4.37 -5.11
C LEU A 34 1.63 -3.12 -5.91
N MET A 35 2.79 -3.09 -6.56
CA MET A 35 3.21 -1.95 -7.41
C MET A 35 2.44 -1.89 -8.72
N ASN A 36 1.94 -3.02 -9.23
CA ASN A 36 1.06 -3.07 -10.40
C ASN A 36 -0.37 -2.64 -10.07
N GLN A 37 -0.77 -2.68 -8.79
CA GLN A 37 -2.02 -2.09 -8.35
C GLN A 37 -1.88 -0.58 -8.31
N GLU A 38 -2.73 0.12 -9.04
CA GLU A 38 -2.80 1.58 -8.98
C GLU A 38 -3.08 1.99 -7.54
N ASN A 39 -2.11 2.63 -6.89
CA ASN A 39 -2.26 3.10 -5.52
C ASN A 39 -3.47 4.06 -5.46
N PRO A 40 -4.54 3.70 -4.73
CA PRO A 40 -5.75 4.52 -4.64
C PRO A 40 -5.46 5.94 -4.17
N TRP A 41 -4.42 6.12 -3.35
CA TRP A 41 -3.97 7.42 -2.86
C TRP A 41 -3.29 8.26 -3.95
N LEU A 42 -2.52 7.65 -4.85
CA LEU A 42 -1.93 8.36 -5.99
C LEU A 42 -3.00 8.80 -6.99
N LYS A 43 -4.01 7.95 -7.25
CA LYS A 43 -5.18 8.33 -8.04
C LYS A 43 -5.96 9.48 -7.43
N LEU A 44 -6.17 9.42 -6.12
CA LEU A 44 -6.89 10.46 -5.39
C LEU A 44 -6.11 11.77 -5.39
N ALA A 45 -4.79 11.72 -5.16
CA ALA A 45 -3.92 12.90 -5.24
C ALA A 45 -3.92 13.51 -6.65
N GLY A 46 -3.81 12.70 -7.71
CA GLY A 46 -3.87 13.17 -9.09
C GLY A 46 -5.18 13.88 -9.45
N LYS A 47 -6.31 13.50 -8.84
CA LYS A 47 -7.61 14.16 -9.06
C LYS A 47 -7.63 15.61 -8.56
N TYR A 48 -6.90 15.90 -7.48
CA TYR A 48 -6.88 17.22 -6.85
C TYR A 48 -5.57 17.99 -7.15
N GLN A 49 -4.70 17.46 -8.00
CA GLN A 49 -3.41 18.06 -8.34
C GLN A 49 -3.56 19.48 -8.94
N ASP A 50 -4.60 19.70 -9.74
CA ASP A 50 -4.89 20.99 -10.37
C ASP A 50 -6.00 21.77 -9.65
N ASP A 51 -6.42 21.32 -8.46
CA ASP A 51 -7.45 22.03 -7.69
C ASP A 51 -6.85 23.31 -7.11
N PRO A 52 -7.37 24.50 -7.46
CA PRO A 52 -6.84 25.77 -6.96
C PRO A 52 -6.88 25.91 -5.43
N GLN A 53 -7.71 25.11 -4.75
CA GLN A 53 -7.86 25.10 -3.30
C GLN A 53 -7.01 24.02 -2.62
N PHE A 54 -6.28 23.20 -3.39
CA PHE A 54 -5.45 22.13 -2.85
C PHE A 54 -4.38 22.66 -1.89
N ASP A 55 -3.67 23.71 -2.29
CA ASP A 55 -2.64 24.35 -1.47
C ASP A 55 -3.23 24.99 -0.20
N GLU A 56 -4.44 25.55 -0.28
CA GLU A 56 -5.16 26.14 0.86
C GLU A 56 -5.58 25.05 1.88
N MET A 57 -6.10 23.92 1.38
CA MET A 57 -6.47 22.78 2.21
C MET A 57 -5.23 22.16 2.88
N LEU A 58 -4.11 22.03 2.16
CA LEU A 58 -2.85 21.56 2.74
C LEU A 58 -2.37 22.49 3.86
N ALA A 59 -2.36 23.81 3.62
CA ALA A 59 -1.97 24.80 4.62
C ALA A 59 -2.85 24.74 5.88
N TYR A 60 -4.16 24.51 5.71
CA TYR A 60 -5.09 24.30 6.83
C TYR A 60 -4.74 23.05 7.65
N ILE A 61 -4.50 21.91 6.98
CA ILE A 61 -4.12 20.65 7.64
C ILE A 61 -2.79 20.81 8.38
N GLU A 62 -1.80 21.46 7.76
CA GLU A 62 -0.50 21.73 8.39
C GLU A 62 -0.65 22.61 9.63
N ALA A 63 -1.50 23.64 9.58
CA ALA A 63 -1.77 24.51 10.72
C ALA A 63 -2.47 23.78 11.88
N GLU A 64 -3.33 22.79 11.59
CA GLU A 64 -3.99 21.98 12.63
C GLU A 64 -3.14 20.81 13.13
N CYS A 65 -2.24 20.26 12.31
CA CYS A 65 -1.39 19.13 12.67
C CYS A 65 -0.06 19.52 13.33
N LEU A 66 0.30 20.82 13.35
CA LEU A 66 1.41 21.30 14.15
C LEU A 66 0.97 21.45 15.61
N PRO A 67 1.53 20.67 16.56
CA PRO A 67 1.29 20.95 17.97
C PRO A 67 1.90 22.31 18.29
N PHE A 68 1.14 23.17 18.95
CA PHE A 68 1.58 24.45 19.50
C PHE A 68 3.03 24.36 19.99
N ASN A 69 3.94 25.11 19.35
CA ASN A 69 5.29 25.36 19.84
C ASN A 69 5.24 26.41 20.96
#